data_AF-A0A7W1ZH89-F1
#
_entry.id   AF-A0A7W1ZH89-F1
#
_cell.length_a   1.000
_cell.length_b   1.000
_cell.length_c   1.000
_cell.angle_alpha   90.00
_cell.angle_beta   90.00
_cell.angle_gamma   90.00
#
_symmetry.space_group_name_H-M   'P 1'
#
loop_
_entity.id
_entity.type
_entity.pdbx_description
1 polymer ?
#
loop_
_entity_poly.entity_id
_entity_poly.type
_entity_poly.pdbx_seq_one_letter_code
_entity_poly.pdbx_strand_id
1 'polypeptide(L)'
;MNFYRETIKNAPSVISIPKEMRNRDVEIIILPLDEEPENGGAVEVDANGYPIGFFEETAGSLPDFPEREPQPPFDVREEIE
;
A
#
# COMPACT_ATOMS: atom_id res chain seq x y z
N MET A 1 -26.62 -11.30 -7.40
CA MET A 1 -26.81 -11.07 -5.95
C MET A 1 -25.72 -10.08 -5.55
N ASN A 2 -26.08 -8.83 -5.20
CA ASN A 2 -25.10 -7.75 -5.03
C ASN A 2 -24.41 -7.88 -3.67
N PHE A 3 -23.12 -8.26 -3.67
CA PHE A 3 -22.27 -8.43 -2.49
C PHE A 3 -22.31 -7.20 -1.56
N TYR A 4 -22.24 -6.00 -2.14
CA TYR A 4 -22.34 -4.71 -1.44
C TYR A 4 -23.57 -4.58 -0.52
N ARG A 5 -24.72 -5.14 -0.93
CA ARG A 5 -25.95 -5.07 -0.14
C ARG A 5 -25.92 -6.01 1.07
N GLU A 6 -25.09 -7.04 1.04
CA GLU A 6 -24.99 -8.02 2.14
C GLU A 6 -23.94 -7.60 3.18
N THR A 7 -22.81 -7.02 2.75
CA THR A 7 -21.79 -6.51 3.67
C THR A 7 -22.31 -5.36 4.53
N ILE A 8 -23.06 -4.43 3.94
CA ILE A 8 -23.74 -3.34 4.69
C ILE A 8 -24.83 -3.89 5.62
N LYS A 9 -25.51 -4.99 5.26
CA LYS A 9 -26.54 -5.61 6.12
C LYS A 9 -25.96 -6.22 7.40
N ASN A 10 -24.71 -6.69 7.35
CA ASN A 10 -24.04 -7.33 8.48
C ASN A 10 -23.14 -6.38 9.28
N ALA A 11 -22.93 -5.14 8.80
CA ALA A 11 -22.19 -4.13 9.54
C ALA A 11 -22.99 -3.70 10.79
N PRO A 12 -22.32 -3.51 11.94
CA PRO A 12 -23.00 -2.97 13.11
C PRO A 12 -23.50 -1.55 12.80
N SER A 13 -24.76 -1.28 13.09
CA SER A 13 -25.37 0.04 12.90
C SER A 13 -24.81 1.12 13.83
N VAL A 14 -24.01 0.72 14.83
CA VAL A 14 -23.41 1.58 15.84
C VAL A 14 -21.95 1.17 16.07
N ILE A 15 -21.03 2.12 15.92
CA ILE A 15 -19.61 1.96 16.27
C ILE A 15 -19.38 2.68 17.60
N SER A 16 -18.92 1.96 18.63
CA SER A 16 -18.65 2.57 19.94
C SER A 16 -17.27 3.24 19.94
N ILE A 17 -17.24 4.55 20.17
CA ILE A 17 -15.99 5.30 20.30
C ILE A 17 -15.42 5.14 21.73
N PRO A 18 -14.14 4.74 21.87
CA PRO A 18 -13.45 4.67 23.16
C PRO A 18 -13.52 6.00 23.91
N LYS A 19 -13.57 5.94 25.25
CA LYS A 19 -13.77 7.14 26.08
C LYS A 19 -12.65 8.16 25.90
N GLU A 20 -11.45 7.68 25.63
CA GLU A 20 -10.21 8.41 25.43
C GLU A 20 -10.24 9.29 24.17
N MET A 21 -11.16 8.99 23.24
CA MET A 21 -11.28 9.66 21.94
C MET A 21 -12.46 10.64 21.85
N ARG A 22 -13.35 10.68 22.87
CA ARG A 22 -14.62 11.46 22.81
C ARG A 22 -14.47 12.99 22.78
N ASN A 23 -13.28 13.51 23.06
CA ASN A 23 -12.97 14.95 23.10
C ASN A 23 -11.78 15.32 22.20
N ARG A 24 -11.52 14.51 21.17
CA ARG A 24 -10.45 14.74 20.20
C ARG A 24 -11.06 14.77 18.81
N ASP A 25 -10.41 15.44 17.88
CA ASP A 25 -10.75 15.30 16.47
C ASP A 25 -10.36 13.87 16.05
N VAL A 26 -11.35 13.11 15.56
CA VAL A 26 -11.20 11.71 15.18
C VAL A 26 -11.68 11.53 13.76
N GLU A 27 -10.83 10.95 12.93
CA GLU A 27 -11.17 10.50 11.59
C GLU A 27 -11.52 9.02 11.63
N ILE A 28 -12.66 8.64 11.05
CA ILE A 28 -13.09 7.25 10.93
C ILE A 28 -13.10 6.91 9.44
N ILE A 29 -12.23 5.97 9.05
CA ILE A 29 -12.13 5.48 7.67
C ILE A 29 -12.70 4.05 7.65
N ILE A 30 -13.74 3.84 6.84
CA ILE A 30 -14.31 2.51 6.58
C ILE A 30 -13.86 2.10 5.19
N LEU A 31 -12.98 1.10 5.12
CA LEU A 31 -12.47 0.57 3.86
C LEU A 31 -13.01 -0.84 3.63
N PRO A 32 -13.83 -1.05 2.58
CA PRO A 32 -14.13 -2.40 2.12
C PRO A 32 -12.83 -3.04 1.60
N LEU A 33 -12.52 -4.25 2.07
CA LEU A 33 -11.29 -4.98 1.67
C LEU A 33 -11.52 -5.92 0.48
N ASP A 34 -12.78 -6.06 0.08
CA ASP A 34 -13.30 -6.86 -1.03
C ASP A 34 -13.51 -6.05 -2.32
N GLU A 35 -13.49 -4.72 -2.22
CA GLU A 35 -13.42 -3.83 -3.37
C GLU A 35 -11.94 -3.74 -3.78
N GLU A 36 -11.61 -4.22 -4.99
CA GLU A 36 -10.40 -3.73 -5.66
C GLU A 36 -10.49 -2.20 -5.67
N PRO A 37 -9.43 -1.48 -5.26
CA PRO A 37 -9.50 -0.03 -5.17
C PRO A 37 -9.99 0.56 -6.51
N GLU A 38 -10.87 1.57 -6.49
CA GLU A 38 -11.29 2.27 -7.73
C GLU A 38 -10.10 2.85 -8.52
N ASN A 39 -8.92 2.96 -7.88
CA ASN A 39 -7.63 3.33 -8.48
C ASN A 39 -6.56 2.22 -8.42
N GLY A 40 -6.96 0.98 -8.16
CA GLY A 40 -6.09 -0.17 -8.00
C GLY A 40 -6.78 -1.46 -8.45
N GLY A 41 -7.58 -1.35 -9.52
CA GLY A 41 -7.89 -2.52 -10.34
C GLY A 41 -6.58 -3.21 -10.70
N ALA A 42 -6.59 -4.54 -10.72
CA ALA A 42 -5.42 -5.38 -10.98
C ALA A 42 -4.53 -4.75 -12.07
N VAL A 43 -3.48 -4.04 -11.65
CA VAL A 43 -2.55 -3.42 -12.58
C VAL A 43 -1.90 -4.58 -13.26
N GLU A 44 -2.04 -4.69 -14.59
CA GLU A 44 -1.37 -5.77 -15.31
C GLU A 44 0.12 -5.64 -15.00
N VAL A 45 0.68 -6.71 -14.42
CA VAL A 45 2.08 -6.76 -14.02
C VAL A 45 2.87 -7.62 -14.98
N ASP A 46 4.15 -7.29 -15.15
CA ASP A 46 5.09 -8.13 -15.87
C ASP A 46 5.45 -9.41 -15.09
N ALA A 47 6.31 -10.25 -15.66
CA ALA A 47 6.77 -11.48 -15.02
C ALA A 47 7.52 -11.26 -13.68
N ASN A 48 7.93 -10.03 -13.39
CA ASN A 48 8.65 -9.63 -12.18
C ASN A 48 7.73 -8.90 -11.17
N GLY A 49 6.44 -8.74 -11.48
CA GLY A 49 5.48 -8.08 -10.61
C GLY A 49 5.46 -6.56 -10.69
N TYR A 50 6.12 -5.95 -11.68
CA TYR A 50 6.05 -4.50 -11.92
C TYR A 50 4.84 -4.16 -12.79
N PRO A 51 4.17 -3.02 -12.55
CA PRO A 51 3.18 -2.49 -13.49
C PRO A 51 3.72 -2.41 -14.92
N ILE A 52 2.97 -2.91 -15.90
CA ILE A 52 3.31 -2.73 -17.32
C ILE A 52 3.43 -1.22 -17.61
N GLY A 53 4.54 -0.80 -18.23
CA GLY A 53 4.82 0.60 -18.55
C GLY A 53 5.57 1.38 -17.45
N PHE A 54 5.77 0.78 -16.26
CA PHE A 54 6.40 1.46 -15.12
C PHE A 54 7.79 2.02 -15.44
N PHE A 55 8.63 1.25 -16.13
CA PHE A 55 10.01 1.66 -16.42
C PHE A 55 10.09 2.71 -17.53
N GLU A 56 9.19 2.67 -18.49
CA GLU A 56 9.05 3.67 -19.53
C GLU A 56 8.60 5.02 -18.95
N GLU A 57 7.63 5.01 -18.03
CA GLU A 57 7.16 6.23 -17.36
C GLU A 57 8.20 6.82 -16.40
N THR A 58 8.98 5.97 -15.74
CA THR A 58 10.00 6.40 -14.77
C THR A 58 11.38 6.62 -15.40
N ALA A 59 11.53 6.39 -16.70
CA ALA A 59 12.77 6.59 -17.43
C ALA A 59 13.22 8.06 -17.32
N GLY A 60 14.38 8.28 -16.70
CA GLY A 60 14.93 9.62 -16.49
C GLY A 60 14.25 10.44 -15.38
N SER A 61 13.35 9.84 -14.59
CA SER A 61 12.79 10.46 -13.38
C SER A 61 13.75 10.42 -12.19
N LEU A 62 14.87 9.71 -12.32
CA LEU A 62 15.93 9.72 -11.31
C LEU A 62 16.58 11.10 -11.29
N PRO A 63 16.57 11.80 -10.14
CA PRO A 63 17.28 13.05 -10.00
C PRO A 63 18.79 12.80 -10.01
N ASP A 64 19.56 13.86 -10.22
CA ASP A 64 20.99 13.82 -9.98
C ASP A 64 21.23 13.51 -8.50
N PHE A 65 21.93 12.39 -8.24
CA PHE A 65 22.37 12.07 -6.88
C PHE A 65 23.63 12.86 -6.55
N PRO A 66 23.80 13.25 -5.27
CA PRO A 66 25.06 13.85 -4.84
C PRO A 66 26.22 12.87 -5.07
N GLU A 67 27.39 13.41 -5.38
CA GLU A 67 28.63 12.62 -5.39
C GLU A 67 28.81 11.96 -4.02
N ARG A 68 29.05 10.64 -4.02
CA ARG A 68 29.29 9.84 -2.82
C ARG A 68 30.66 9.18 -2.93
N GLU A 69 31.39 9.16 -1.81
CA GLU A 69 32.63 8.40 -1.72
C GLU A 69 32.37 6.89 -1.94
N PRO A 70 33.38 6.13 -2.41
CA PRO A 70 33.27 4.68 -2.55
C PRO A 70 32.84 4.05 -1.24
N GLN A 71 31.80 3.20 -1.27
CA GLN A 71 31.43 2.43 -0.10
C GLN A 71 32.55 1.44 0.23
N PRO A 72 32.88 1.23 1.52
CA PRO A 72 33.80 0.18 1.91
C PRO A 72 33.24 -1.20 1.49
N PRO A 73 34.09 -2.25 1.47
CA PRO A 73 33.63 -3.60 1.18
C PRO A 73 32.46 -3.97 2.09
N PHE A 74 31.39 -4.51 1.52
CA PHE A 74 30.26 -5.01 2.29
C PHE A 74 30.70 -6.21 3.13
N ASP A 75 30.21 -6.30 4.36
CA ASP A 75 30.33 -7.53 5.13
C ASP A 75 29.55 -8.64 4.40
N VAL A 76 30.28 -9.67 3.99
CA VAL A 76 29.69 -10.85 3.37
C VAL A 76 29.05 -11.66 4.50
N ARG A 77 27.79 -12.06 4.33
CA ARG A 77 27.15 -12.99 5.27
C ARG A 77 27.96 -14.29 5.33
N GLU A 78 28.22 -14.77 6.53
CA GLU A 78 28.79 -16.09 6.75
C GLU A 78 27.85 -17.16 6.15
N GLU A 79 28.44 -18.24 5.63
CA GLU A 79 27.67 -19.40 5.18
C GLU A 79 26.92 -20.00 6.37
N ILE A 80 25.68 -20.42 6.14
CA ILE A 80 24.89 -21.11 7.15
C ILE A 80 25.43 -22.54 7.25
N GLU A 81 25.94 -22.93 8.42
CA GLU A 81 26.34 -24.32 8.73
C GLU A 81 25.15 -25.29 8.76
#